data_AF-A0A661ED91-F1
#
_entry.id   AF-A0A661ED91-F1
#
_cell.length_a   1.000
_cell.length_b   1.000
_cell.length_c   1.000
_cell.angle_alpha   90.00
_cell.angle_beta   90.00
_cell.angle_gamma   90.00
#
_symmetry.space_group_name_H-M   'P 1'
#
loop_
_entity.id
_entity.type
_entity.pdbx_description
1 polymer ?
#
loop_
_entity_poly.entity_id
_entity_poly.type
_entity_poly.pdbx_seq_one_letter_code
_entity_poly.pdbx_strand_id
1 'polypeptide(L)' 'MKGELSAIIKKDGSWWIGWIKEIPGANAQERTKKELLISLKEVAIDILDIHSNTAKQQAKNSFEEVAIAI' A
#
# COMPACT_ATOMS: atom_id res chain seq x y z
N MET A 1 2.92 3.92 11.40
CA MET A 1 2.92 2.53 10.93
C MET A 1 4.35 2.07 10.69
N LYS A 2 4.84 1.08 11.44
CA LYS A 2 6.06 0.33 11.10
C LYS A 2 5.68 -1.14 10.99
N GLY A 3 5.03 -1.47 9.89
CA GLY A 3 5.02 -2.83 9.37
C GLY A 3 5.91 -2.82 8.13
N GLU A 4 6.83 -3.77 8.02
CA GLU A 4 7.56 -3.95 6.77
C GLU A 4 6.57 -4.52 5.74
N LEU A 5 6.19 -3.70 4.76
CA LEU A 5 5.38 -4.15 3.62
C LEU A 5 6.26 -4.93 2.65
N SER A 6 5.74 -6.04 2.12
CA SER A 6 6.44 -6.87 1.15
C SER A 6 5.82 -6.70 -0.24
N ALA A 7 6.66 -6.60 -1.26
CA ALA A 7 6.21 -6.51 -2.64
C ALA A 7 6.52 -7.81 -3.40
N ILE A 8 5.55 -8.29 -4.19
CA ILE A 8 5.80 -9.25 -5.27
C ILE A 8 6.05 -8.42 -6.52
N ILE A 9 7.18 -8.66 -7.22
CA ILE A 9 7.51 -7.94 -8.44
C ILE A 9 7.88 -8.92 -9.56
N LYS A 10 7.52 -8.56 -10.79
CA LYS A 10 7.78 -9.31 -12.01
C LYS A 10 8.33 -8.37 -13.07
N LYS A 11 9.33 -8.81 -13.84
CA LYS A 11 9.70 -8.17 -15.11
C LYS A 11 8.96 -8.87 -16.26
N ASP A 12 8.23 -8.10 -17.06
CA ASP A 12 7.46 -8.58 -18.21
C ASP A 12 7.80 -7.74 -19.45
N GLY A 13 8.62 -8.32 -20.35
CA GLY A 13 9.25 -7.58 -21.44
C GLY A 13 10.02 -6.34 -20.96
N SER A 14 9.58 -5.17 -21.42
CA SER A 14 10.17 -3.86 -21.09
C SER A 14 9.49 -3.17 -19.89
N TRP A 15 8.74 -3.91 -19.09
CA TRP A 15 8.01 -3.39 -17.94
C TRP A 15 8.36 -4.16 -16.66
N TRP A 16 8.34 -3.44 -15.55
CA TRP A 16 8.31 -3.97 -14.20
C TRP A 16 6.91 -3.79 -13.65
N ILE A 17 6.31 -4.85 -13.13
CA ILE A 17 4.96 -4.88 -12.56
C ILE A 17 5.09 -5.36 -11.12
N GLY A 18 4.35 -4.78 -10.20
CA GLY A 18 4.39 -5.21 -8.81
C GLY A 18 3.10 -4.99 -8.04
N TRP A 19 3.02 -5.66 -6.90
CA TRP A 19 1.90 -5.66 -5.97
C TRP A 19 2.43 -5.68 -4.54
N ILE A 20 1.84 -4.89 -3.64
CA ILE A 20 2.07 -5.04 -2.19
C ILE A 20 1.23 -6.22 -1.69
N LYS A 21 1.89 -7.22 -1.10
CA LYS A 21 1.27 -8.47 -0.67
C LYS A 21 0.19 -8.24 0.38
N GLU A 22 0.43 -7.29 1.29
CA GLU A 22 -0.45 -7.01 2.43
C GLU A 22 -1.61 -6.05 2.11
N ILE A 23 -1.56 -5.35 0.97
CA ILE A 23 -2.52 -4.29 0.64
C ILE A 23 -3.18 -4.60 -0.71
N PRO A 24 -4.38 -5.19 -0.72
CA PRO A 24 -5.15 -5.40 -1.93
C PRO A 24 -5.35 -4.09 -2.71
N GLY A 25 -5.16 -4.16 -4.02
CA GLY A 25 -5.27 -2.98 -4.89
C GLY A 25 -4.00 -2.12 -4.97
N ALA A 26 -3.02 -2.29 -4.06
CA ALA A 26 -1.75 -1.56 -4.16
C ALA A 26 -0.83 -2.20 -5.19
N ASN A 27 -0.88 -1.69 -6.42
CA ASN A 27 -0.10 -2.18 -7.55
C ASN A 27 0.42 -1.03 -8.42
N ALA A 28 1.52 -1.26 -9.10
CA ALA A 28 2.12 -0.29 -10.02
C ALA A 28 2.86 -1.01 -11.16
N GLN A 29 3.11 -0.27 -12.24
CA GLN A 29 3.88 -0.73 -13.37
C GLN A 29 4.80 0.39 -13.88
N GLU A 30 6.09 0.10 -14.02
CA GLU A 30 7.10 1.10 -14.39
C GLU A 30 8.15 0.54 -15.36
N ARG A 31 8.96 1.43 -15.95
CA ARG A 31 10.04 1.04 -16.87
C ARG A 31 11.26 0.50 -16.16
N THR A 32 11.53 0.97 -14.95
CA THR A 32 12.65 0.49 -14.14
C THR A 32 12.18 -0.11 -12.82
N LYS A 33 12.98 -1.02 -12.25
CA LYS A 33 12.73 -1.57 -10.92
C LYS A 33 12.73 -0.48 -9.85
N LYS A 34 13.57 0.55 -9.99
CA LYS A 34 13.66 1.66 -9.04
C LYS A 34 12.37 2.47 -9.01
N GLU A 35 11.87 2.86 -10.18
CA GLU A 35 10.58 3.56 -10.29
C GLU A 35 9.45 2.69 -9.75
N LEU A 36 9.43 1.39 -10.08
CA LEU A 36 8.40 0.49 -9.57
C LEU A 36 8.33 0.52 -8.04
N LEU A 37 9.48 0.48 -7.36
CA LEU A 37 9.53 0.52 -5.89
C LEU A 37 9.07 1.87 -5.31
N ILE A 38 9.29 2.97 -6.03
CA ILE A 38 8.79 4.30 -5.65
C ILE A 38 7.27 4.33 -5.79
N SER A 39 6.74 3.97 -6.96
CA SER A 39 5.31 3.98 -7.24
C SER A 39 4.53 3.02 -6.33
N LEU A 40 5.08 1.83 -6.04
CA LEU A 40 4.47 0.90 -5.08
C LEU A 40 4.36 1.48 -3.67
N LYS A 41 5.37 2.25 -3.23
CA LYS A 41 5.34 2.91 -1.93
C LYS A 41 4.28 4.01 -1.90
N GLU A 42 4.19 4.83 -2.95
CA GLU A 42 3.21 5.91 -3.06
C GLU A 42 1.78 5.35 -3.05
N VAL A 43 1.49 4.38 -3.92
CA VAL A 43 0.17 3.74 -3.98
C VAL A 43 -0.18 3.04 -2.65
N ALA A 44 0.79 2.44 -1.96
CA ALA A 44 0.55 1.85 -0.65
C ALA A 44 0.12 2.90 0.39
N ILE A 45 0.79 4.05 0.41
CA ILE A 45 0.45 5.16 1.31
C ILE A 45 -0.95 5.66 1.01
N ASP A 46 -1.27 5.91 -0.27
CA ASP A 46 -2.58 6.40 -0.69
C ASP A 46 -3.72 5.48 -0.23
N ILE A 47 -3.58 4.17 -0.42
CA ILE A 47 -4.60 3.20 -0.02
C ILE A 47 -4.75 3.13 1.50
N LEU A 48 -3.64 3.16 2.25
CA LEU A 48 -3.68 3.17 3.70
C LEU A 48 -4.38 4.42 4.25
N ASP A 49 -4.13 5.58 3.64
CA ASP A 49 -4.77 6.84 4.02
C ASP A 49 -6.26 6.82 3.69
N ILE A 50 -6.65 6.28 2.52
CA ILE A 50 -8.07 6.09 2.16
C ILE A 50 -8.77 5.18 3.16
N HIS A 51 -8.17 4.04 3.52
CA HIS A 51 -8.75 3.11 4.48
C HIS A 51 -8.85 3.73 5.88
N SER A 52 -7.80 4.42 6.33
CA SER A 52 -7.78 5.13 7.61
C SER A 52 -8.88 6.20 7.68
N ASN A 53 -8.98 7.04 6.65
CA ASN A 53 -10.00 8.08 6.57
C ASN A 53 -11.42 7.50 6.51
N THR A 54 -11.61 6.41 5.76
CA THR A 54 -12.89 5.69 5.69
C THR A 54 -13.29 5.12 7.05
N ALA A 55 -12.36 4.48 7.76
CA ALA A 55 -12.60 3.95 9.11
C ALA A 55 -12.98 5.06 10.09
N LYS A 56 -12.29 6.21 10.04
CA LYS A 56 -12.62 7.40 10.86
C LYS A 56 -14.01 7.94 10.56
N GLN A 57 -14.38 8.04 9.28
CA GLN A 57 -15.72 8.47 8.87
C GLN A 57 -16.81 7.51 9.36
N GLN A 58 -16.54 6.20 9.34
CA GLN A 58 -17.46 5.18 9.84
C GLN A 58 -17.59 5.16 11.37
N ALA A 59 -16.48 5.35 12.09
CA ALA A 59 -16.47 5.45 13.55
C ALA A 59 -17.25 6.68 14.07
N LYS A 60 -17.37 7.73 13.23
CA LYS A 60 -18.06 8.98 13.52
C LYS A 60 -17.44 9.73 14.71
N ASN A 61 -18.12 9.75 15.85
CA ASN A 61 -17.78 10.55 17.03
C ASN A 61 -16.55 9.97 17.74
N SER A 62 -16.33 10.33 19.01
CA SER A 62 -15.20 9.87 19.84
C SER A 62 -14.84 8.40 19.63
N PHE A 63 -13.64 8.16 19.09
CA PHE A 63 -13.03 6.86 18.90
C PHE A 63 -11.60 6.86 19.44
N GLU A 64 -11.07 5.67 19.69
CA GLU A 64 -9.68 5.43 20.07
C GLU A 64 -9.00 4.62 18.96
N GLU A 65 -7.77 4.99 18.60
CA GLU A 65 -6.93 4.19 17.71
C GLU A 65 -6.01 3.31 18.56
N VAL A 66 -6.20 1.98 18.50
CA VAL A 66 -5.40 1.00 19.25
C VAL A 66 -4.66 0.08 18.28
N ALA A 67 -3.36 -0.14 18.51
CA ALA A 67 -2.58 -1.08 17.72
C ALA A 67 -2.90 -2.53 18.13
N ILE A 68 -3.27 -3.38 17.16
CA ILE A 68 -3.48 -4.81 17.35
C ILE A 68 -2.28 -5.56 16.77
N ALA A 69 -1.59 -6.32 17.61
CA ALA A 69 -0.56 -7.28 17.18
C ALA A 69 -1.21 -8.64 16.93
N ILE A 70 -0.79 -9.33 15.87
CA ILE A 70 -1.21 -10.69 15.50
C ILE A 70 -0.09 -11.69 15.72
#